data_AF-A0A7C7FTI9-F1
#
_entry.id   AF-A0A7C7FTI9-F1
#
_cell.length_a   1.000
_cell.length_b   1.000
_cell.length_c   1.000
_cell.angle_alpha   90.00
_cell.angle_beta   90.00
_cell.angle_gamma   90.00
#
_symmetry.space_group_name_H-M   'P 1'
#
loop_
_entity.id
_entity.type
_entity.pdbx_description
1 polymer ?
#
loop_
_entity_poly.entity_id
_entity_poly.type
_entity_poly.pdbx_seq_one_letter_code
_entity_poly.pdbx_strand_id
1 'polypeptide(L)' 'ETNKIICPMSLHFGENDPVVPMEEVNAIKAAYAGKTNVDIVVYDNAGHSFSMPSNQGYDADVAKASRDAALALFRSM' A
#
# COMPACT_ATOMS: atom_id res chain seq x y z
N GLU A 1 13.31 -10.95 6.54
CA GLU A 1 14.08 -9.72 6.24
C GLU A 1 13.57 -8.40 6.84
N THR A 2 12.34 -8.30 7.37
CA THR A 2 11.77 -7.04 7.88
C THR A 2 12.56 -6.37 9.02
N ASN A 3 13.47 -7.10 9.67
CA ASN A 3 14.42 -6.57 10.66
C ASN A 3 15.58 -5.77 10.08
N LYS A 4 15.86 -5.88 8.78
CA LYS A 4 16.92 -5.13 8.11
C LYS A 4 16.44 -3.78 7.55
N ILE A 5 15.13 -3.54 7.55
CA ILE A 5 14.54 -2.32 6.98
C ILE A 5 14.41 -1.28 8.08
N ILE A 6 15.18 -0.20 7.95
CA ILE A 6 15.31 0.87 8.93
C ILE A 6 14.72 2.21 8.46
N CYS A 7 14.37 2.33 7.18
CA CYS A 7 13.75 3.53 6.64
C CYS A 7 12.22 3.50 6.84
N PRO A 8 11.56 4.68 6.89
CA PRO A 8 10.12 4.78 6.80
C PRO A 8 9.60 4.24 5.45
N MET A 9 8.49 3.51 5.46
CA MET A 9 7.84 2.99 4.26
C MET A 9 6.32 3.17 4.32
N SER A 10 5.70 3.36 3.15
CA SER A 10 4.25 3.36 2.97
C SER A 10 3.90 2.42 1.82
N LEU A 11 3.11 1.39 2.12
CA LEU A 11 2.72 0.33 1.20
C LEU A 11 1.21 0.37 0.98
N HIS A 12 0.78 0.29 -0.28
CA HIS A 12 -0.59 0.51 -0.71
C HIS A 12 -1.06 -0.63 -1.62
N PHE A 13 -2.06 -1.38 -1.18
CA PHE A 13 -2.59 -2.55 -1.89
C PHE A 13 -4.09 -2.40 -2.16
N GLY A 14 -4.57 -2.98 -3.26
CA GLY A 14 -5.99 -3.12 -3.51
C GLY A 14 -6.51 -4.47 -3.00
N GLU A 15 -7.67 -4.49 -2.35
CA GLU A 15 -8.28 -5.73 -1.84
C GLU A 15 -8.62 -6.73 -2.96
N ASN A 16 -9.06 -6.22 -4.11
CA ASN A 16 -9.50 -6.99 -5.27
C ASN A 16 -8.39 -7.13 -6.33
N ASP A 17 -7.13 -6.92 -5.96
CA ASP A 17 -6.00 -7.08 -6.88
C ASP A 17 -5.78 -8.59 -7.22
N PRO A 18 -6.06 -9.03 -8.46
CA PRO A 18 -5.90 -10.44 -8.82
C PRO A 18 -4.44 -10.89 -8.92
N VAL A 19 -3.49 -9.95 -9.00
CA VAL A 19 -2.05 -10.26 -9.06
C VAL A 19 -1.37 -10.17 -7.70
N VAL A 20 -2.04 -9.60 -6.68
CA VAL A 20 -1.57 -9.58 -5.29
C VAL A 20 -2.69 -10.05 -4.35
N PRO A 21 -2.88 -11.37 -4.20
CA PRO A 21 -3.93 -11.92 -3.35
C PRO A 21 -3.80 -11.49 -1.88
N MET A 22 -4.94 -11.36 -1.19
CA MET A 22 -4.98 -10.93 0.21
C MET A 22 -4.23 -11.85 1.18
N GLU A 23 -4.04 -13.13 0.83
CA GLU A 23 -3.18 -14.04 1.60
C GLU A 23 -1.74 -13.51 1.71
N GLU A 24 -1.17 -13.06 0.58
CA GLU A 24 0.17 -12.49 0.53
C GLU A 24 0.24 -11.13 1.23
N VAL A 25 -0.79 -10.28 1.04
CA VAL A 25 -0.90 -9.00 1.75
C VAL A 25 -0.94 -9.21 3.27
N ASN A 26 -1.66 -10.24 3.73
CA ASN A 26 -1.74 -10.60 5.14
C ASN A 26 -0.41 -11.16 5.67
N ALA A 27 0.32 -11.94 4.87
CA ALA A 27 1.67 -12.38 5.21
C ALA A 27 2.63 -11.19 5.38
N ILE A 28 2.55 -10.19 4.49
CA ILE A 28 3.31 -8.94 4.61
C ILE A 28 2.91 -8.20 5.90
N LYS A 29 1.62 -7.99 6.17
CA LYS A 29 1.14 -7.36 7.42
C LYS A 29 1.68 -8.07 8.67
N ALA A 30 1.63 -9.40 8.69
CA ALA A 30 2.16 -10.20 9.80
C ALA A 30 3.69 -10.05 9.95
N ALA A 31 4.44 -10.01 8.84
CA ALA A 31 5.89 -9.86 8.87
C ALA A 31 6.36 -8.48 9.39
N TYR A 32 5.52 -7.45 9.26
CA TYR A 32 5.74 -6.11 9.80
C TYR A 32 5.00 -5.85 11.13
N ALA A 33 4.34 -6.86 11.71
CA ALA A 33 3.65 -6.69 12.99
C ALA A 33 4.62 -6.19 14.08
N GLY A 34 4.22 -5.11 14.76
CA GLY A 34 5.04 -4.45 15.79
C GLY A 34 6.12 -3.49 15.26
N LYS A 35 6.22 -3.29 13.95
CA LYS A 35 7.08 -2.25 13.35
C LYS A 35 6.34 -0.93 13.26
N THR A 36 6.99 0.16 13.65
CA THR A 36 6.42 1.52 13.60
C THR A 36 6.91 2.35 12.43
N ASN A 37 7.87 1.82 11.65
CA ASN A 37 8.44 2.51 10.48
C ASN A 37 7.75 2.14 9.16
N VAL A 38 6.63 1.42 9.20
CA VAL A 38 5.94 0.95 7.98
C VAL A 38 4.44 1.10 8.15
N ASP A 39 3.83 1.86 7.25
CA ASP A 39 2.39 1.94 7.10
C ASP A 39 1.93 1.03 5.95
N ILE A 40 0.96 0.15 6.21
CA ILE A 40 0.40 -0.76 5.20
C ILE A 40 -1.10 -0.51 5.11
N VAL A 41 -1.54 0.01 3.97
CA VAL A 41 -2.95 0.31 3.69
C VAL A 41 -3.48 -0.63 2.62
N VAL A 42 -4.65 -1.20 2.88
CA VAL A 42 -5.43 -1.95 1.89
C VAL A 42 -6.66 -1.13 1.59
N TYR A 43 -6.94 -0.92 0.31
CA TYR A 43 -8.08 -0.17 -0.16
C TYR A 43 -9.19 -1.12 -0.58
N ASP A 44 -10.31 -1.02 0.12
CA ASP A 44 -11.50 -1.85 -0.13
C ASP A 44 -11.97 -1.67 -1.57
N ASN A 45 -12.35 -2.78 -2.20
CA ASN A 45 -12.80 -2.85 -3.59
C ASN A 45 -11.79 -2.43 -4.68
N ALA A 46 -10.61 -1.91 -4.34
CA ALA A 46 -9.61 -1.47 -5.31
C ALA A 46 -8.90 -2.67 -5.96
N GLY A 47 -8.66 -2.59 -7.26
CA GLY A 47 -7.95 -3.61 -8.04
C GLY A 47 -6.50 -3.22 -8.36
N HIS A 48 -5.89 -4.00 -9.26
CA HIS A 48 -4.54 -3.71 -9.74
C HIS A 48 -4.49 -2.35 -10.46
N SER A 49 -3.36 -1.64 -10.33
CA SER A 49 -3.12 -0.37 -11.01
C SER A 49 -4.14 0.74 -10.70
N PHE A 50 -4.74 0.75 -9.50
CA PHE A 50 -5.71 1.77 -9.07
C PHE A 50 -5.20 3.22 -9.19
N SER A 51 -3.88 3.44 -9.17
CA SER A 51 -3.26 4.77 -9.25
C SER A 51 -2.88 5.22 -10.65
N MET A 52 -3.13 4.41 -11.69
CA MET A 52 -2.77 4.74 -13.08
C MET A 52 -3.99 5.22 -13.88
N PRO A 53 -4.16 6.53 -14.16
CA PRO A 53 -5.34 7.07 -14.84
C PRO A 53 -5.62 6.50 -16.23
N SER A 54 -4.60 5.94 -16.89
CA SER A 54 -4.72 5.34 -18.21
C SER A 54 -5.09 3.85 -18.19
N ASN A 55 -5.20 3.23 -17.01
CA ASN A 55 -5.50 1.80 -16.84
C ASN A 55 -6.96 1.60 -16.41
N GLN A 56 -7.54 0.45 -16.77
CA GLN A 56 -8.92 0.08 -16.42
C GLN A 56 -9.15 0.00 -14.91
N GLY A 57 -8.11 -0.34 -14.15
CA GLY A 57 -8.20 -0.44 -12.69
C GLY A 57 -8.23 0.90 -11.97
N TYR A 58 -8.12 2.04 -12.67
CA TYR A 58 -8.04 3.36 -12.06
C TYR A 58 -9.23 3.66 -11.15
N ASP A 59 -8.94 4.08 -9.93
CA ASP A 59 -9.90 4.61 -8.98
C ASP A 59 -9.35 5.95 -8.46
N ALA A 60 -10.06 7.04 -8.75
CA ALA A 60 -9.57 8.40 -8.46
C ALA A 60 -9.44 8.67 -6.95
N ASP A 61 -10.35 8.12 -6.15
CA ASP A 61 -10.37 8.36 -4.71
C ASP A 61 -9.24 7.57 -4.04
N VAL A 62 -9.05 6.31 -4.44
CA VAL A 62 -7.96 5.46 -3.96
C VAL A 62 -6.60 5.97 -4.45
N ALA A 63 -6.50 6.42 -5.70
CA ALA A 63 -5.30 7.04 -6.25
C ALA A 63 -4.91 8.30 -5.47
N LYS A 64 -5.90 9.13 -5.12
CA LYS A 64 -5.68 10.32 -4.31
C LYS A 64 -5.24 9.96 -2.89
N ALA A 65 -5.93 9.04 -2.23
CA ALA A 65 -5.62 8.63 -0.86
C ALA A 65 -4.20 8.05 -0.74
N SER A 66 -3.84 7.12 -1.64
CA SER A 66 -2.50 6.52 -1.69
C SER A 66 -1.40 7.54 -1.99
N ARG A 67 -1.66 8.49 -2.90
CA ARG A 67 -0.72 9.58 -3.18
C ARG A 67 -0.55 10.52 -2.00
N ASP A 68 -1.63 10.89 -1.30
CA ASP A 68 -1.57 11.78 -0.15
C ASP A 68 -0.77 11.14 1.00
N ALA A 69 -0.98 9.85 1.27
CA ALA A 69 -0.20 9.09 2.26
C ALA A 69 1.29 9.03 1.90
N ALA A 70 1.63 8.74 0.64
CA ALA A 70 3.02 8.75 0.18
C ALA A 70 3.68 10.12 0.34
N LEU A 71 2.98 11.21 -0.03
CA LEU A 71 3.49 12.58 0.15
C LEU A 71 3.65 12.96 1.62
N ALA A 72 2.75 12.50 2.51
CA ALA A 72 2.87 12.71 3.94
C ALA A 72 4.14 12.06 4.50
N LEU A 73 4.44 10.82 4.09
CA LEU A 73 5.69 10.15 4.46
C LEU A 73 6.91 10.96 4.03
N PHE A 74 6.97 11.39 2.77
CA PHE A 74 8.11 12.17 2.26
C PHE A 74 8.31 13.51 2.96
N ARG A 75 7.24 14.14 3.46
CA ARG A 75 7.30 15.40 4.22
C ARG A 75 7.65 15.23 5.69
N SER A 76 7.53 14.01 6.21
CA SER A 76 7.84 13.69 7.62
C SER A 76 9.32 13.39 7.87
N MET A 77 10.11 13.32 6.79
CA MET A 77 11.57 13.20 6.82
C MET A 77 12.23 14.58 6.82
#